data_AF-A0A291IK07-F1
#
_entry.id   AF-A0A291IK07-F1
#
_cell.length_a   1.000
_cell.length_b   1.000
_cell.length_c   1.000
_cell.angle_alpha   90.00
_cell.angle_beta   90.00
_cell.angle_gamma   90.00
#
_symmetry.space_group_name_H-M   'P 1'
#
loop_
_entity.id
_entity.type
_entity.pdbx_description
1 polymer ?
#
loop_
_entity_poly.entity_id
_entity_poly.type
_entity_poly.pdbx_seq_one_letter_code
_entity_poly.pdbx_strand_id
1 'polypeptide(L)' 'MNGKQVIAILKAEGWQLARIEGSHHIMEKPGFPRAVPVPVHGSKDIGIGLLKAIEKQTGVKLK' A
#
# COMPACT_ATOMS: atom_id res chain seq x y z
N MET A 1 -2.68 10.91 -5.19
CA MET A 1 -2.28 9.48 -5.31
C MET A 1 -3.32 8.64 -4.58
N ASN A 2 -4.02 7.78 -5.31
CA ASN A 2 -5.07 6.91 -4.76
C ASN A 2 -4.53 5.51 -4.41
N GLY A 3 -5.36 4.71 -3.73
CA GLY A 3 -4.95 3.36 -3.28
C GLY A 3 -4.56 2.41 -4.41
N LYS A 4 -5.19 2.51 -5.59
CA LYS A 4 -4.82 1.67 -6.74
C LYS A 4 -3.40 1.98 -7.24
N GLN A 5 -3.04 3.27 -7.26
CA GLN A 5 -1.69 3.71 -7.63
C GLN A 5 -0.64 3.25 -6.61
N VAL A 6 -0.94 3.36 -5.31
CA VAL A 6 -0.04 2.85 -4.26
C VAL A 6 0.20 1.35 -4.41
N ILE A 7 -0.86 0.56 -4.61
CA ILE A 7 -0.74 -0.90 -4.82
C ILE A 7 0.12 -1.20 -6.05
N ALA A 8 -0.06 -0.47 -7.16
CA ALA A 8 0.73 -0.68 -8.36
C ALA A 8 2.24 -0.44 -8.12
N ILE A 9 2.59 0.64 -7.41
CA ILE A 9 3.98 0.94 -7.04
C ILE A 9 4.54 -0.14 -6.12
N LEU A 10 3.81 -0.53 -5.07
CA LEU A 10 4.25 -1.58 -4.15
C LEU A 10 4.46 -2.91 -4.87
N LYS A 11 3.59 -3.27 -5.83
CA LYS A 11 3.77 -4.47 -6.66
C LYS A 11 5.05 -4.44 -7.49
N ALA A 12 5.38 -3.28 -8.07
CA ALA A 12 6.65 -3.10 -8.79
C ALA A 12 7.87 -3.30 -7.89
N GLU A 13 7.73 -3.00 -6.59
CA GLU A 13 8.76 -3.20 -5.56
C GLU A 13 8.72 -4.60 -4.92
N GLY A 14 7.99 -5.55 -5.52
CA GLY A 14 7.94 -6.95 -5.09
C GLY A 14 6.97 -7.23 -3.94
N TRP A 15 6.11 -6.28 -3.57
CA TRP A 15 4.98 -6.55 -2.69
C TRP A 15 3.86 -7.30 -3.43
N GLN A 16 3.12 -8.11 -2.71
CA GLN A 16 2.06 -8.96 -3.22
C GLN A 16 0.79 -8.70 -2.43
N LEU A 17 -0.36 -8.86 -3.08
CA LEU A 17 -1.65 -8.73 -2.41
C LEU A 17 -1.95 -10.06 -1.69
N ALA A 18 -1.92 -10.05 -0.36
CA ALA A 18 -2.20 -11.21 0.46
C ALA A 18 -3.70 -11.49 0.54
N ARG A 19 -4.47 -10.46 0.89
CA ARG A 19 -5.94 -10.53 1.04
C ARG A 19 -6.57 -9.14 0.96
N ILE A 20 -7.89 -9.11 0.82
CA ILE A 20 -8.70 -7.90 0.86
C ILE A 20 -9.73 -8.04 1.98
N GLU A 21 -9.82 -7.02 2.83
CA GLU A 21 -10.87 -6.91 3.86
C GLU A 21 -11.61 -5.57 3.71
N GLY A 22 -12.82 -5.64 3.16
CA GLY A 22 -13.57 -4.46 2.74
C GLY A 22 -12.79 -3.65 1.70
N SER A 23 -12.40 -2.44 2.06
CA SER A 23 -11.59 -1.56 1.20
C SER A 23 -10.08 -1.67 1.41
N HIS A 24 -9.63 -2.38 2.46
CA HIS A 24 -8.22 -2.49 2.77
C HIS A 24 -7.60 -3.67 2.02
N HIS A 25 -6.64 -3.34 1.17
CA HIS A 25 -5.81 -4.30 0.45
C HIS A 25 -4.57 -4.55 1.28
N ILE A 26 -4.41 -5.78 1.77
CA ILE A 26 -3.30 -6.15 2.65
C ILE A 26 -2.13 -6.59 1.77
N MET A 27 -1.06 -5.80 1.78
CA MET A 27 0.14 -6.04 0.99
C MET A 27 1.21 -6.74 1.84
N GLU A 28 1.86 -7.77 1.33
CA GLU A 28 2.98 -8.46 1.98
C GLU A 28 4.17 -8.58 1.04
N LYS A 29 5.38 -8.79 1.57
CA LYS A 29 6.57 -9.03 0.76
C LYS A 29 7.40 -10.12 1.43
N PRO A 30 7.83 -11.18 0.71
CA PRO A 30 8.69 -12.20 1.28
C PRO A 30 9.94 -11.57 1.91
N GLY A 31 10.27 -12.01 3.13
CA GLY A 31 11.39 -11.45 3.91
C GLY A 31 11.10 -10.11 4.61
N PHE A 32 9.90 -9.52 4.45
CA PHE A 32 9.47 -8.38 5.26
C PHE A 32 8.62 -8.85 6.45
N PRO A 33 8.83 -8.29 7.65
CA PRO A 33 8.25 -8.83 8.88
C PRO A 33 6.76 -8.51 9.08
N ARG A 34 6.19 -7.58 8.32
CA ARG A 34 4.81 -7.11 8.52
C ARG A 34 4.12 -6.86 7.18
N ALA A 35 2.83 -7.21 7.13
CA ALA A 35 1.94 -6.78 6.07
C ALA A 35 1.53 -5.32 6.25
N VAL A 36 1.20 -4.65 5.15
CA VAL A 36 0.85 -3.23 5.09
C VAL A 36 -0.54 -3.08 4.47
N PRO A 37 -1.55 -2.58 5.23
CA PRO A 37 -2.86 -2.30 4.69
C PRO A 37 -2.85 -1.02 3.85
N VAL A 38 -3.39 -1.08 2.63
CA VAL A 38 -3.60 0.07 1.75
C VAL A 38 -5.11 0.27 1.53
N PRO A 39 -5.70 1.40 1.92
CA PRO A 39 -7.11 1.65 1.65
C PRO A 39 -7.35 1.97 0.17
N VAL A 40 -8.36 1.34 -0.42
CA VAL A 40 -8.78 1.56 -1.80
C VAL A 40 -10.25 2.00 -1.82
N HIS A 41 -10.47 3.31 -1.95
CA HIS A 41 -11.80 3.93 -2.04
C HIS A 41 -12.03 4.55 -3.43
N GLY A 42 -11.97 3.71 -4.48
CA GLY A 42 -12.15 4.15 -5.87
C GLY A 42 -11.01 5.06 -6.36
N SER A 43 -11.36 6.27 -6.81
CA SER A 43 -10.40 7.30 -7.27
C SER A 43 -9.98 8.27 -6.16
N LYS A 44 -10.52 8.14 -4.95
CA LYS A 44 -10.20 9.04 -3.83
C LYS A 44 -8.73 8.95 -3.46
N ASP A 45 -8.10 10.11 -3.36
CA ASP A 45 -6.71 10.24 -2.95
C ASP A 45 -6.52 9.84 -1.48
N ILE A 46 -5.37 9.21 -1.22
CA ILE A 46 -4.92 8.93 0.13
C ILE A 46 -4.31 10.22 0.70
N GLY A 47 -4.71 10.58 1.92
CA GLY A 47 -4.17 11.74 2.62
C GLY A 47 -2.66 11.60 2.87
N ILE A 48 -1.94 12.73 2.83
CA ILE A 48 -0.47 12.76 2.90
C ILE A 48 0.11 12.07 4.13
N GLY A 49 -0.55 12.15 5.29
CA GLY A 49 -0.10 11.48 6.51
C GLY A 49 -0.11 9.95 6.38
N LEU A 50 -1.14 9.39 5.73
CA LEU A 50 -1.23 7.96 5.49
C LEU A 50 -0.26 7.51 4.40
N LEU A 51 -0.07 8.29 3.33
CA LEU A 51 0.98 8.02 2.34
C LEU A 51 2.34 7.90 3.02
N LYS A 52 2.75 8.89 3.84
CA LYS A 52 4.03 8.85 4.57
C LYS A 52 4.15 7.67 5.52
N ALA A 53 3.05 7.27 6.16
CA ALA A 53 3.03 6.09 7.02
C ALA A 53 3.28 4.81 6.21
N ILE A 54 2.66 4.67 5.03
CA ILE A 54 2.89 3.55 4.12
C ILE A 54 4.34 3.57 3.62
N GLU A 55 4.88 4.73 3.22
CA GLU A 55 6.29 4.87 2.80
C GLU A 55 7.24 4.40 3.90
N LYS A 56 7.02 4.83 5.15
CA LYS A 56 7.83 4.41 6.29
C LYS A 56 7.76 2.91 6.57
N GLN A 57 6.58 2.30 6.41
CA GLN A 57 6.38 0.88 6.67
C GLN A 57 6.97 0.00 5.56
N THR A 58 6.89 0.47 4.32
CA THR A 58 7.29 -0.31 3.14
C THR A 58 8.71 -0.03 2.68
N GLY A 59 9.28 1.12 3.06
CA GLY A 59 10.54 1.65 2.53
C GLY A 59 10.42 2.19 1.10
N VAL A 60 9.22 2.20 0.52
CA VAL A 60 8.96 2.58 -0.87
C VAL A 60 8.51 4.02 -0.93
N LYS A 61 9.11 4.83 -1.83
CA LYS A 61 8.70 6.21 -2.05
C LYS A 61 7.43 6.26 -2.91
N LEU A 62 6.39 6.87 -2.38
CA LEU A 62 5.08 7.06 -3.02
C LEU A 62 4.89 8.52 -3.46
N LYS A 63 5.69 9.47 -2.95
CA LYS A 63 5.76 10.84 -3.49
C LYS A 63 7.14 11.48 -3.30
#